data_AF-A0A4U3LP47-F1
#
_entry.id   AF-A0A4U3LP47-F1
#
_cell.length_a   1.000
_cell.length_b   1.000
_cell.length_c   1.000
_cell.angle_alpha   90.00
_cell.angle_beta   90.00
_cell.angle_gamma   90.00
#
_symmetry.space_group_name_H-M   'P 1'
#
loop_
_entity.id
_entity.type
_entity.pdbx_description
1 polymer ?
#
loop_
_entity_poly.entity_id
_entity_poly.type
_entity_poly.pdbx_seq_one_letter_code
_entity_poly.pdbx_strand_id
1 'polypeptide(L)'
;MSSGDYEYFARVSTAREDSVDRPSGLWRRCGDGLEYLSMVDWSWRRRTTESVPHPELLVPVSPEQVEVLLADRRRFARYWVERLSPEKGDLNEDTLVYRQLPSPEGVIDEGFGRTNTWVPTPTIRDFQANGPHDHPDLEPIDGETAERLIRETRGISGATEM
;
A
#
# COMPACT_ATOMS: atom_id res chain seq x y z
N MET A 1 -22.65 -5.44 20.55
CA MET A 1 -23.21 -4.42 19.64
C MET A 1 -23.57 -5.16 18.37
N SER A 2 -24.86 -5.21 17.99
CA SER A 2 -25.26 -5.88 16.74
C SER A 2 -24.45 -5.30 15.59
N SER A 3 -23.79 -6.16 14.82
CA SER A 3 -23.27 -5.81 13.52
C SER A 3 -24.42 -5.20 12.73
N GLY A 4 -24.45 -3.89 12.55
CA GLY A 4 -25.26 -3.31 11.49
C GLY A 4 -24.78 -3.95 10.19
N ASP A 5 -25.68 -4.39 9.33
CA ASP A 5 -25.33 -4.99 8.05
C ASP A 5 -24.60 -3.93 7.21
N TYR A 6 -23.27 -3.96 7.26
CA TYR A 6 -22.44 -3.10 6.47
C TYR A 6 -22.36 -3.66 5.05
N GLU A 7 -22.60 -2.81 4.06
CA GLU A 7 -22.23 -3.10 2.68
C GLU A 7 -20.76 -2.72 2.50
N TYR A 8 -19.95 -3.61 1.93
CA TYR A 8 -18.51 -3.37 1.73
C TYR A 8 -18.17 -3.19 0.26
N PHE A 9 -17.19 -2.32 0.00
CA PHE A 9 -16.73 -2.01 -1.35
C PHE A 9 -15.21 -1.92 -1.38
N ALA A 10 -14.61 -2.54 -2.39
CA ALA A 10 -13.22 -2.39 -2.76
C ALA A 10 -13.08 -1.25 -3.77
N ARG A 11 -12.12 -0.34 -3.56
CA ARG A 11 -11.76 0.67 -4.56
C ARG A 11 -10.79 0.05 -5.56
N VAL A 12 -11.19 -0.02 -6.83
CA VAL A 12 -10.43 -0.65 -7.90
C VAL A 12 -10.29 0.33 -9.07
N SER A 13 -9.06 0.66 -9.45
CA SER A 13 -8.73 1.44 -10.64
C SER A 13 -8.00 0.61 -11.68
N THR A 14 -8.58 0.51 -12.89
CA THR A 14 -7.95 -0.15 -14.05
C THR A 14 -6.69 0.56 -14.50
N ALA A 15 -6.64 1.90 -14.38
CA ALA A 15 -5.46 2.71 -14.70
C ALA A 15 -4.26 2.41 -13.80
N ARG A 16 -4.47 1.74 -12.67
CA ARG A 16 -3.42 1.38 -11.72
C ARG A 16 -3.28 -0.12 -11.51
N GLU A 17 -3.93 -0.94 -12.33
CA GLU A 17 -3.92 -2.42 -12.22
C GLU A 17 -4.40 -2.93 -10.85
N ASP A 18 -5.29 -2.19 -10.18
CA ASP A 18 -5.92 -2.67 -8.94
C ASP A 18 -6.82 -3.87 -9.23
N SER A 19 -7.07 -4.70 -8.22
CA SER A 19 -8.10 -5.75 -8.25
C SER A 19 -8.84 -5.83 -6.92
N VAL A 20 -9.91 -6.63 -6.85
CA VAL A 20 -10.61 -6.87 -5.58
C VAL A 20 -9.74 -7.58 -4.53
N ASP A 21 -8.68 -8.27 -4.96
CA ASP A 21 -7.72 -8.95 -4.09
C ASP A 21 -6.54 -8.06 -3.68
N ARG A 22 -6.33 -6.96 -4.40
CA ARG A 22 -5.32 -5.92 -4.16
C ARG A 22 -5.90 -4.53 -4.43
N PRO A 23 -6.89 -4.08 -3.64
CA PRO A 23 -7.57 -2.82 -3.90
C PRO A 23 -6.75 -1.63 -3.38
N SER A 24 -6.99 -0.45 -3.95
CA SER A 24 -6.38 0.80 -3.49
C SER A 24 -7.13 1.48 -2.34
N GLY A 25 -8.10 0.78 -1.75
CA GLY A 25 -8.86 1.24 -0.60
C GLY A 25 -10.06 0.35 -0.29
N LEU A 26 -10.52 0.38 0.96
CA LEU A 26 -11.74 -0.29 1.40
C LEU A 26 -12.75 0.72 1.93
N TRP A 27 -14.01 0.44 1.66
CA TRP A 27 -15.15 1.26 2.04
C TRP A 27 -16.23 0.39 2.66
N ARG A 28 -16.99 0.96 3.60
CA ARG A 28 -18.19 0.32 4.13
C ARG A 28 -19.31 1.33 4.30
N ARG A 29 -20.55 0.90 4.10
CA ARG A 29 -21.74 1.73 4.26
C ARG A 29 -22.70 1.11 5.27
N CYS A 30 -23.28 1.94 6.13
CA CYS A 30 -24.40 1.57 6.99
C CYS A 30 -25.43 2.70 6.96
N GLY A 31 -26.63 2.42 6.42
CA GLY A 31 -27.61 3.46 6.10
C GLY A 31 -27.01 4.50 5.15
N ASP A 32 -27.09 5.79 5.53
CA ASP A 32 -26.50 6.90 4.77
C ASP A 32 -25.02 7.15 5.13
N GLY A 33 -24.48 6.45 6.13
CA GLY A 33 -23.11 6.63 6.59
C GLY A 33 -22.12 5.88 5.70
N LEU A 34 -21.15 6.59 5.13
CA LEU A 34 -20.04 6.01 4.38
C LEU A 34 -18.72 6.18 5.14
N GLU A 35 -18.04 5.07 5.35
CA GLU A 35 -16.76 4.98 6.04
C GLU A 35 -15.71 4.36 5.10
N TYR A 36 -14.46 4.75 5.28
CA TYR A 36 -13.32 4.15 4.58
C TYR A 36 -12.29 3.64 5.57
N LEU A 37 -11.50 2.65 5.16
CA LEU A 37 -10.35 2.18 5.92
C LEU A 37 -9.17 3.14 5.70
N SER A 38 -8.74 3.83 6.75
CA SER A 38 -7.47 4.58 6.70
C SER A 38 -6.31 3.59 6.68
N MET A 39 -5.33 3.84 5.80
CA MET A 39 -4.11 3.03 5.75
C MET A 39 -3.00 3.61 6.63
N VAL A 40 -3.26 4.76 7.28
CA VAL A 40 -2.37 5.38 8.26
C VAL A 40 -2.48 4.66 9.60
N ASP A 41 -3.72 4.44 10.06
CA ASP A 41 -4.01 3.90 11.39
C ASP A 41 -4.85 2.61 11.38
N TRP A 42 -5.16 2.09 10.19
CA TRP A 42 -5.92 0.85 10.00
C TRP A 42 -7.30 0.86 10.65
N SER A 43 -7.88 2.05 10.79
CA SER A 43 -9.19 2.25 11.40
C SER A 43 -10.22 2.75 10.38
N TRP A 44 -11.48 2.37 10.60
CA TRP A 44 -12.58 2.90 9.81
C TRP A 44 -12.84 4.36 10.18
N ARG A 45 -12.74 5.24 9.20
CA ARG A 45 -12.96 6.68 9.34
C ARG A 45 -14.24 7.09 8.61
N ARG A 46 -15.08 7.87 9.30
CA ARG A 46 -16.21 8.57 8.65
C ARG A 46 -15.69 9.67 7.75
N ARG A 47 -16.37 9.88 6.64
CA ARG A 47 -15.95 10.89 5.67
C ARG A 47 -16.65 12.23 5.87
N THR A 48 -15.93 13.31 5.59
CA THR A 48 -16.47 14.65 5.29
C THR A 48 -16.46 14.83 3.77
N THR A 49 -17.63 14.73 3.15
CA THR A 49 -18.10 15.13 1.79
C THR A 49 -17.19 15.27 0.54
N GLU A 50 -15.85 15.43 0.56
CA GLU A 50 -15.05 15.80 -0.64
C GLU A 50 -14.24 14.68 -1.36
N SER A 51 -13.85 13.57 -0.72
CA SER A 51 -13.15 12.41 -1.37
C SER A 51 -13.98 11.09 -1.65
N VAL A 52 -15.18 11.10 -2.28
CA VAL A 52 -15.91 9.83 -2.53
C VAL A 52 -15.31 9.32 -3.84
N PRO A 53 -14.80 8.09 -3.89
CA PRO A 53 -14.43 7.51 -5.18
C PRO A 53 -15.66 7.50 -6.09
N HIS A 54 -15.43 7.77 -7.37
CA HIS A 54 -16.49 7.65 -8.36
C HIS A 54 -17.15 6.26 -8.23
N PRO A 55 -18.49 6.12 -8.29
CA PRO A 55 -19.17 4.85 -8.07
C PRO A 55 -18.63 3.70 -8.93
N GLU A 56 -18.15 3.98 -10.14
CA GLU A 56 -17.54 3.00 -11.04
C GLU A 56 -16.22 2.41 -10.54
N LEU A 57 -15.55 3.08 -9.60
CA LEU A 57 -14.34 2.57 -8.95
C LEU A 57 -14.66 1.72 -7.72
N LEU A 58 -15.94 1.60 -7.32
CA LEU A 58 -16.35 0.82 -6.15
C LEU A 58 -16.95 -0.52 -6.60
N VAL A 59 -16.23 -1.58 -6.29
CA VAL A 59 -16.68 -2.95 -6.55
C VAL A 59 -17.20 -3.55 -5.24
N PRO A 60 -18.45 -4.02 -5.18
CA PRO A 60 -18.99 -4.70 -4.00
C PRO A 60 -18.15 -5.92 -3.63
N VAL A 61 -17.90 -6.11 -2.33
CA VAL A 61 -17.20 -7.28 -1.79
C VAL A 61 -17.96 -7.84 -0.60
N SER A 62 -17.83 -9.15 -0.35
CA SER A 62 -18.48 -9.79 0.80
C SER A 62 -17.72 -9.47 2.10
N PRO A 63 -18.38 -9.61 3.27
CA PRO A 63 -17.71 -9.50 4.56
C PRO A 63 -16.51 -10.45 4.71
N GLU A 64 -16.63 -11.69 4.20
CA GLU A 64 -15.55 -12.69 4.26
C GLU A 64 -14.34 -12.25 3.43
N GLN A 65 -14.57 -11.65 2.25
CA GLN A 65 -13.48 -11.09 1.44
C GLN A 65 -12.78 -9.93 2.17
N VAL A 66 -13.54 -9.11 2.92
CA VAL A 66 -12.96 -8.04 3.73
C VAL A 66 -12.09 -8.59 4.85
N GLU A 67 -12.51 -9.67 5.52
CA GLU A 67 -11.69 -10.35 6.52
C GLU A 67 -10.37 -10.87 5.92
N VAL A 68 -10.42 -11.48 4.72
CA VAL A 68 -9.22 -11.93 3.99
C VAL A 68 -8.30 -10.75 3.66
N LEU A 69 -8.85 -9.64 3.20
CA LEU A 69 -8.07 -8.44 2.89
C LEU A 69 -7.43 -7.83 4.15
N LEU A 70 -8.16 -7.77 5.26
CA LEU A 70 -7.67 -7.22 6.53
C LEU A 70 -6.66 -8.12 7.23
N ALA A 71 -6.69 -9.44 6.96
CA ALA A 71 -5.71 -10.40 7.48
C ALA A 71 -4.34 -10.26 6.81
N ASP A 72 -4.26 -9.71 5.59
CA ASP A 72 -2.99 -9.42 4.91
C ASP A 72 -2.98 -7.99 4.35
N ARG A 73 -2.54 -7.07 5.21
CA ARG A 73 -2.47 -5.64 4.90
C ARG A 73 -1.48 -5.30 3.78
N ARG A 74 -0.57 -6.21 3.42
CA ARG A 74 0.34 -6.03 2.28
C ARG A 74 -0.40 -5.97 0.96
N ARG A 75 -1.64 -6.47 0.90
CA ARG A 75 -2.52 -6.38 -0.28
C ARG A 75 -2.89 -4.96 -0.67
N PHE A 76 -2.80 -4.02 0.26
CA PHE A 76 -3.03 -2.59 0.01
C PHE A 76 -1.75 -1.86 -0.41
N ALA A 77 -0.58 -2.46 -0.18
CA ALA A 77 0.70 -1.85 -0.45
C ALA A 77 1.22 -2.23 -1.83
N ARG A 78 1.88 -1.27 -2.47
CA ARG A 78 2.70 -1.51 -3.66
C ARG A 78 4.16 -1.40 -3.26
N TYR A 79 5.02 -2.20 -3.87
CA TYR A 79 6.43 -2.27 -3.48
C TYR A 79 7.35 -2.03 -4.66
N TRP A 80 8.50 -1.45 -4.36
CA TRP A 80 9.62 -1.30 -5.28
C TRP A 80 10.91 -1.65 -4.57
N VAL A 81 11.93 -1.99 -5.34
CA VAL A 81 13.31 -2.09 -4.88
C VAL A 81 14.17 -1.14 -5.69
N GLU A 82 15.11 -0.49 -5.03
CA GLU A 82 16.23 0.19 -5.68
C GLU A 82 17.51 -0.51 -5.26
N ARG A 83 18.30 -0.93 -6.24
CA ARG A 83 19.61 -1.57 -6.03
C ARG A 83 20.68 -0.56 -6.41
N LEU A 84 21.24 0.10 -5.41
CA LEU A 84 22.38 0.99 -5.62
C LEU A 84 23.57 0.16 -6.10
N SER A 85 24.34 0.66 -7.07
CA SER A 85 25.36 -0.13 -7.77
C SER A 85 26.35 -0.84 -6.83
N PRO A 86 26.67 -2.13 -7.08
CA PRO A 86 27.54 -2.95 -6.23
C PRO A 86 29.01 -2.47 -6.16
N GLU A 87 29.40 -1.45 -6.93
CA GLU A 87 30.75 -0.86 -6.88
C GLU A 87 31.06 -0.14 -5.55
N LYS A 88 30.07 0.08 -4.66
CA LYS A 88 30.25 0.81 -3.40
C LYS A 88 30.35 -0.02 -2.12
N GLY A 89 30.33 -1.35 -2.20
CA GLY A 89 31.02 -2.20 -1.22
C GLY A 89 30.19 -2.99 -0.22
N ASP A 90 28.85 -2.94 -0.23
CA ASP A 90 28.03 -3.95 0.49
C ASP A 90 26.59 -4.04 -0.07
N LEU A 91 26.26 -5.19 -0.68
CA LEU A 91 24.91 -5.51 -1.18
C LEU A 91 23.80 -5.34 -0.11
N ASN A 92 24.14 -5.49 1.17
CA ASN A 92 23.22 -5.29 2.29
C ASN A 92 22.92 -3.81 2.54
N GLU A 93 23.88 -2.91 2.25
CA GLU A 93 23.67 -1.47 2.39
C GLU A 93 22.99 -0.85 1.18
N ASP A 94 23.19 -1.45 0.01
CA ASP A 94 22.82 -0.90 -1.29
C ASP A 94 21.40 -1.28 -1.76
N THR A 95 20.71 -2.17 -1.05
CA THR A 95 19.30 -2.50 -1.34
C THR A 95 18.37 -1.64 -0.48
N LEU A 96 17.52 -0.84 -1.15
CA LEU A 96 16.45 -0.07 -0.53
C LEU A 96 15.11 -0.64 -1.01
N VAL A 97 14.20 -0.89 -0.06
CA VAL A 97 12.83 -1.33 -0.39
C VAL A 97 11.89 -0.17 -0.14
N TYR A 98 11.02 0.11 -1.10
CA TYR A 98 10.04 1.17 -1.00
C TYR A 98 8.64 0.59 -0.98
N ARG A 99 7.71 1.29 -0.32
CA ARG A 99 6.29 0.97 -0.39
C ARG A 99 5.44 2.22 -0.60
N GLN A 100 4.32 2.03 -1.28
CA GLN A 100 3.27 3.03 -1.42
C GLN A 100 1.97 2.48 -0.84
N LEU A 101 1.37 3.23 0.09
CA LEU A 101 0.07 2.96 0.68
C LEU A 101 -0.94 3.97 0.14
N PRO A 102 -1.80 3.61 -0.83
CA PRO A 102 -2.91 4.44 -1.24
C PRO A 102 -3.97 4.43 -0.14
N SER A 103 -4.24 5.59 0.44
CA SER A 103 -5.38 5.81 1.33
C SER A 103 -6.36 6.81 0.70
N PRO A 104 -7.66 6.73 1.00
CA PRO A 104 -8.62 7.74 0.57
C PRO A 104 -8.31 9.18 1.03
N GLU A 105 -7.52 9.34 2.09
CA GLU A 105 -7.06 10.63 2.63
C GLU A 105 -5.72 11.11 2.05
N GLY A 106 -5.02 10.26 1.29
CA GLY A 106 -3.72 10.58 0.71
C GLY A 106 -2.92 9.35 0.34
N VAL A 107 -1.84 9.55 -0.42
CA VAL A 107 -0.87 8.51 -0.74
C VAL A 107 0.33 8.67 0.19
N ILE A 108 0.76 7.57 0.81
CA ILE A 108 1.92 7.53 1.70
C ILE A 108 3.02 6.74 0.99
N ASP A 109 4.14 7.40 0.74
CA ASP A 109 5.34 6.79 0.15
C ASP A 109 6.41 6.66 1.22
N GLU A 110 6.94 5.46 1.42
CA GLU A 110 7.94 5.16 2.44
C GLU A 110 9.10 4.34 1.89
N GLY A 111 10.29 4.57 2.43
CA GLY A 111 11.48 3.77 2.19
C GLY A 111 11.88 2.99 3.44
N PHE A 112 12.33 1.75 3.24
CA PHE A 112 12.98 0.90 4.22
C PHE A 112 14.45 0.75 3.83
N GLY A 113 15.29 1.53 4.52
CA GLY A 113 16.72 1.57 4.28
C GLY A 113 17.50 1.39 5.57
N ARG A 114 18.55 2.20 5.74
CA ARG A 114 19.50 2.10 6.87
C ARG A 114 18.89 2.33 8.25
N THR A 115 17.74 2.99 8.32
CA THR A 115 17.03 3.24 9.59
C THR A 115 16.36 1.99 10.13
N ASN A 116 16.25 0.92 9.33
CA ASN A 116 15.53 -0.32 9.69
C ASN A 116 14.06 -0.05 10.11
N THR A 117 13.49 1.03 9.60
CA THR A 117 12.10 1.44 9.79
C THR A 117 11.58 2.02 8.48
N TRP A 118 10.27 1.96 8.27
CA TRP A 118 9.62 2.73 7.21
C TRP A 118 9.70 4.22 7.53
N VAL A 119 10.20 5.01 6.59
CA VAL A 119 10.32 6.47 6.71
C VAL A 119 9.74 7.14 5.47
N PRO A 120 8.99 8.25 5.61
CA PRO A 120 8.46 8.97 4.46
C PRO A 120 9.54 9.35 3.44
N THR A 121 9.24 9.18 2.15
CA THR A 121 10.16 9.50 1.06
C THR A 121 9.42 10.02 -0.18
N PRO A 122 10.01 10.91 -0.98
CA PRO A 122 9.42 11.32 -2.27
C PRO A 122 9.78 10.38 -3.44
N THR A 123 10.68 9.40 -3.27
CA THR A 123 11.25 8.59 -4.36
C THR A 123 10.22 7.99 -5.32
N ILE A 124 9.16 7.35 -4.81
CA ILE A 124 8.14 6.71 -5.65
C ILE A 124 7.38 7.76 -6.47
N ARG A 125 6.96 8.85 -5.81
CA ARG A 125 6.28 9.96 -6.47
C ARG A 125 7.15 10.59 -7.55
N ASP A 126 8.43 10.81 -7.28
CA ASP A 126 9.36 11.43 -8.21
C ASP A 126 9.61 10.51 -9.42
N PHE A 127 9.77 9.19 -9.19
CA PHE A 127 9.80 8.18 -10.25
C PHE A 127 8.51 8.16 -11.10
N GLN A 128 7.34 8.26 -10.49
CA GLN A 128 6.05 8.28 -11.21
C GLN A 128 5.86 9.59 -12.00
N ALA A 129 6.33 10.71 -11.49
CA ALA A 129 6.14 12.03 -12.10
C ALA A 129 7.12 12.28 -13.26
N ASN A 130 8.39 11.96 -13.05
CA ASN A 130 9.44 12.26 -14.01
C ASN A 130 9.74 11.04 -14.89
N GLY A 131 9.50 9.83 -14.40
CA GLY A 131 9.72 8.59 -15.14
C GLY A 131 11.07 7.93 -14.80
N PRO A 132 11.38 6.79 -15.43
CA PRO A 132 12.49 5.92 -15.03
C PRO A 132 13.89 6.53 -15.24
N HIS A 133 14.03 7.69 -15.89
CA HIS A 133 15.34 8.32 -16.04
C HIS A 133 15.87 8.94 -14.73
N ASP A 134 14.98 9.31 -13.81
CA ASP A 134 15.36 9.90 -12.51
C ASP A 134 15.69 8.82 -11.47
N HIS A 135 15.05 7.64 -11.57
CA HIS A 135 15.35 6.47 -10.76
C HIS A 135 15.42 5.20 -11.64
N PRO A 136 16.51 5.02 -12.40
CA PRO A 136 16.62 3.94 -13.39
C PRO A 136 16.67 2.54 -12.76
N ASP A 137 17.09 2.47 -11.49
CA ASP A 137 17.25 1.22 -10.76
C ASP A 137 16.02 0.88 -9.89
N LEU A 138 14.94 1.68 -9.96
CA LEU A 138 13.71 1.46 -9.20
C LEU A 138 12.78 0.49 -9.94
N GLU A 139 12.64 -0.72 -9.41
CA GLU A 139 11.90 -1.81 -10.02
C GLU A 139 10.69 -2.22 -9.16
N PRO A 140 9.48 -2.39 -9.74
CA PRO A 140 8.33 -2.88 -9.00
C PRO A 140 8.53 -4.34 -8.57
N ILE A 141 8.12 -4.65 -7.34
CA ILE A 141 8.18 -6.01 -6.77
C ILE A 141 6.88 -6.32 -6.02
N ASP A 142 6.66 -7.60 -5.69
CA ASP A 142 5.58 -7.99 -4.79
C ASP A 142 5.98 -7.91 -3.31
N GLY A 143 4.96 -8.00 -2.43
CA GLY A 143 5.17 -7.92 -0.98
C GLY A 143 6.01 -9.08 -0.41
N GLU A 144 5.93 -10.28 -1.01
CA GLU A 144 6.75 -11.42 -0.59
C GLU A 144 8.23 -11.19 -0.92
N THR A 145 8.51 -10.61 -2.09
CA THR A 145 9.87 -10.22 -2.50
C THR A 145 10.39 -9.09 -1.62
N ALA A 146 9.55 -8.10 -1.29
CA ALA A 146 9.93 -7.02 -0.37
C ALA A 146 10.32 -7.57 1.02
N GLU A 147 9.49 -8.42 1.61
CA GLU A 147 9.76 -9.08 2.89
C GLU A 147 11.05 -9.91 2.86
N ARG A 148 11.23 -10.70 1.79
CA ARG A 148 12.43 -11.51 1.60
C ARG A 148 13.69 -10.64 1.51
N LEU A 149 13.66 -9.55 0.73
CA LEU A 149 14.80 -8.65 0.59
C LEU A 149 15.14 -7.95 1.91
N ILE A 150 14.13 -7.47 2.66
CA ILE A 150 14.37 -6.87 3.97
C ILE A 150 14.99 -7.89 4.93
N ARG A 151 14.50 -9.13 4.94
CA ARG A 151 15.07 -10.19 5.77
C ARG A 151 16.51 -10.53 5.37
N GLU A 152 16.79 -10.68 4.08
CA GLU A 152 18.12 -11.03 3.57
C GLU A 152 19.15 -9.91 3.81
N THR A 153 18.76 -8.65 3.60
CA THR A 153 19.70 -7.51 3.64
C THR A 153 19.79 -6.83 5.00
N ARG A 154 18.73 -6.91 5.81
CA ARG A 154 18.63 -6.23 7.11
C ARG A 154 18.46 -7.18 8.29
N GLY A 155 18.20 -8.47 8.05
CA GLY A 155 17.98 -9.46 9.12
C GLY A 155 16.65 -9.30 9.86
N ILE A 156 15.70 -8.54 9.31
CA ILE A 156 14.42 -8.20 9.95
C ILE A 156 13.30 -8.99 9.28
N SER A 157 12.48 -9.68 10.09
CA SER A 157 11.27 -10.35 9.63
C SER A 157 10.02 -9.62 10.10
N GLY A 158 8.93 -9.70 9.35
CA GLY A 158 7.67 -9.04 9.62
C GLY A 158 7.67 -7.55 9.31
N ALA A 159 8.66 -7.04 8.56
CA ALA A 159 8.74 -5.60 8.27
C ALA A 159 7.59 -5.13 7.38
N THR A 160 7.05 -6.02 6.55
CA THR A 160 5.89 -5.75 5.69
C THR A 160 4.55 -6.10 6.37
N GLU A 161 4.57 -6.80 7.51
CA GLU A 161 3.39 -7.16 8.29
C GLU A 161 2.95 -5.92 9.10
N MET A 162 1.89 -5.25 8.65
CA MET A 162 1.36 -4.02 9.27
C MET A 162 0.23 -4.32 10.26
#